data_AF-A0A7S3EPW4-F1
#
_entry.id   AF-A0A7S3EPW4-F1
#
_cell.length_a   1.000
_cell.length_b   1.000
_cell.length_c   1.000
_cell.angle_alpha   90.00
_cell.angle_beta   90.00
_cell.angle_gamma   90.00
#
_symmetry.space_group_name_H-M   'P 1'
#
loop_
_entity.id
_entity.type
_entity.pdbx_description
1 polymer ?
#
loop_
_entity_poly.entity_id
_entity_poly.type
_entity_poly.pdbx_seq_one_letter_code
_entity_poly.pdbx_strand_id
1 'polypeptide(L)'
;CASGAQALVVHGGIGDGSWGVAELSTCVPRPLTEKWEEGAWKLPATTPKFVLQALWSDPSDSDAEMQRGVHPNPRGDGIPLWGLDVTLDWCARSNVDLIIRSHQWVREGVKYMHSGRLVTE
;
A
#
# COMPACT_ATOMS: atom_id res chain seq x y z
N CYS A 1 4.54 25.43 16.27
CA CYS A 1 4.58 25.33 14.79
C CYS A 1 3.68 24.19 14.38
N ALA A 2 2.56 24.43 13.69
CA ALA A 2 1.79 23.33 13.12
C ALA A 2 2.59 22.77 11.95
N SER A 3 3.08 21.54 12.07
CA SER A 3 3.57 20.81 10.89
C SER A 3 2.41 20.71 9.90
N GLY A 4 2.65 21.09 8.65
CA GLY A 4 1.65 20.90 7.59
C GLY A 4 1.24 19.43 7.46
N ALA A 5 0.03 19.19 6.97
CA ALA A 5 -0.47 17.83 6.76
C ALA A 5 0.47 17.04 5.82
N GLN A 6 0.73 15.78 6.15
CA GLN A 6 1.64 14.91 5.38
C GLN A 6 0.87 13.83 4.64
N ALA A 7 1.17 13.61 3.36
CA ALA A 7 0.53 12.58 2.56
C ALA A 7 1.57 11.61 1.97
N LEU A 8 1.28 10.30 2.01
CA LEU A 8 1.97 9.30 1.21
C LEU A 8 1.22 9.15 -0.12
N VAL A 9 1.92 9.26 -1.24
CA VAL A 9 1.39 8.96 -2.58
C VAL A 9 2.07 7.70 -3.10
N VAL A 10 1.28 6.67 -3.41
CA VAL A 10 1.79 5.34 -3.80
C VAL A 10 0.77 4.62 -4.70
N HIS A 11 1.21 3.81 -5.67
CA HIS A 11 0.27 3.21 -6.63
C HIS A 11 -0.68 2.17 -5.99
N GLY A 12 -0.08 1.16 -5.36
CA GLY A 12 -0.73 0.09 -4.62
C GLY A 12 -1.19 0.59 -3.25
N GLY A 13 -0.39 0.31 -2.23
CA GLY A 13 -0.59 0.89 -0.92
C GLY A 13 0.36 0.32 0.09
N ILE A 14 -0.03 0.35 1.36
CA ILE A 14 0.87 0.02 2.48
C ILE A 14 1.02 -1.49 2.71
N GLY A 15 0.26 -2.32 2.01
CA GLY A 15 0.32 -3.77 2.13
C GLY A 15 0.01 -4.25 3.54
N ASP A 16 0.92 -5.02 4.13
CA ASP A 16 0.76 -5.54 5.50
C ASP A 16 1.09 -4.50 6.59
N GLY A 17 1.46 -3.27 6.21
CA GLY A 17 1.79 -2.17 7.11
C GLY A 17 3.13 -2.32 7.85
N SER A 18 3.97 -3.31 7.51
CA SER A 18 5.21 -3.59 8.24
C SER A 18 6.38 -2.65 7.91
N TRP A 19 6.30 -1.88 6.83
CA TRP A 19 7.37 -1.00 6.33
C TRP A 19 6.95 0.47 6.40
N GLY A 20 7.92 1.39 6.53
CA GLY A 20 7.68 2.83 6.55
C GLY A 20 8.33 3.58 5.39
N VAL A 21 8.17 4.91 5.40
CA VAL A 21 8.75 5.81 4.38
C VAL A 21 10.28 5.71 4.33
N ALA A 22 10.92 5.46 5.47
CA ALA A 22 12.38 5.32 5.56
C ALA A 22 12.87 4.09 4.77
N GLU A 23 12.25 2.93 4.96
CA GLU A 23 12.59 1.70 4.23
C GLU A 23 12.33 1.85 2.72
N LEU A 24 11.24 2.53 2.33
CA LEU A 24 10.99 2.82 0.92
C LEU A 24 12.13 3.63 0.27
N SER A 25 12.70 4.58 1.02
CA SER A 25 13.76 5.46 0.51
C SER A 25 15.15 4.82 0.51
N THR A 26 15.43 3.90 1.46
CA THR A 26 16.78 3.39 1.72
C THR A 26 16.98 1.93 1.32
N CYS A 27 15.93 1.12 1.29
CA CYS A 27 16.04 -0.32 1.08
C CYS A 27 15.63 -0.77 -0.32
N VAL A 28 15.10 0.12 -1.18
CA VAL A 28 14.75 -0.22 -2.56
C VAL A 28 15.95 -0.03 -3.49
N PRO A 29 16.55 -1.12 -4.03
CA PRO A 29 17.64 -1.00 -4.97
C PRO A 29 17.16 -0.33 -6.26
N ARG A 30 17.99 0.56 -6.81
CA ARG A 30 17.72 1.26 -8.07
C ARG A 30 18.99 1.21 -8.93
N PRO A 31 18.94 0.63 -10.15
CA PRO A 31 17.77 0.03 -10.79
C PRO A 31 17.35 -1.31 -10.17
N LEU A 32 16.10 -1.72 -10.38
CA LEU A 32 15.69 -3.11 -10.18
C LEU A 32 16.27 -3.92 -11.36
N THR A 33 17.46 -4.50 -11.18
CA THR A 33 18.28 -5.05 -12.28
C THR A 33 18.00 -6.51 -12.64
N GLU A 34 17.19 -7.21 -11.87
CA GLU A 34 16.86 -8.60 -12.15
C GLU A 34 15.64 -8.65 -13.08
N LYS A 35 15.80 -9.38 -14.19
CA LYS A 35 14.76 -9.50 -15.22
C LYS A 35 13.51 -10.12 -14.58
N TRP A 36 12.38 -9.46 -14.76
CA TRP A 36 11.09 -10.11 -14.65
C TRP A 36 11.12 -11.29 -15.62
N GLU A 37 11.24 -12.52 -15.12
CA GLU A 37 11.09 -13.69 -15.99
C GLU A 37 9.66 -13.65 -16.53
N GLU A 38 9.53 -13.76 -17.85
CA GLU A 38 8.25 -13.71 -18.53
C GLU A 38 7.35 -14.83 -17.98
N GLY A 39 6.26 -14.45 -17.31
CA GLY A 39 5.35 -15.39 -16.64
C GLY A 39 5.62 -15.66 -15.16
N ALA A 40 6.67 -15.07 -14.55
CA ALA A 40 6.89 -15.12 -13.11
C ALA A 40 6.63 -13.75 -12.48
N TRP A 41 5.53 -13.64 -11.73
CA TRP A 41 5.26 -12.50 -10.85
C TRP A 41 6.22 -12.40 -9.65
N LYS A 42 7.38 -13.05 -9.73
CA LYS A 42 8.31 -13.13 -8.61
C LYS A 42 9.27 -11.97 -8.66
N LEU A 43 9.21 -11.15 -7.62
CA LEU A 43 10.28 -10.21 -7.36
C LEU A 43 11.61 -10.97 -7.20
N PRO A 44 12.72 -10.33 -7.60
CA PRO A 44 14.07 -10.74 -7.21
C PRO A 44 14.13 -11.06 -5.72
N ALA A 45 14.86 -12.10 -5.33
CA ALA A 45 15.04 -12.44 -3.90
C ALA A 45 15.68 -11.29 -3.10
N THR A 46 16.41 -10.41 -3.80
CA THR A 46 17.07 -9.21 -3.27
C THR A 46 16.13 -8.00 -3.13
N THR A 47 14.96 -8.03 -3.78
CA THR A 47 14.01 -6.92 -3.72
C THR A 47 13.11 -7.08 -2.49
N PRO A 48 12.98 -6.04 -1.63
CA PRO A 48 12.09 -6.12 -0.49
C PRO A 48 10.65 -6.43 -0.90
N LYS A 49 9.99 -7.33 -0.17
CA LYS A 49 8.58 -7.71 -0.43
C LYS A 49 7.63 -6.51 -0.54
N PHE A 50 7.92 -5.44 0.20
CA PHE A 50 7.07 -4.26 0.24
C PHE A 50 7.08 -3.48 -1.08
N VAL A 51 8.04 -3.71 -1.97
CA VAL A 51 8.01 -3.14 -3.32
C VAL A 51 6.81 -3.67 -4.10
N LEU A 52 6.53 -4.97 -4.00
CA LEU A 52 5.35 -5.56 -4.63
C LEU A 52 4.06 -5.03 -3.98
N GLN A 53 4.05 -4.95 -2.66
CA GLN A 53 2.91 -4.42 -1.91
C GLN A 53 2.61 -2.95 -2.26
N ALA A 54 3.64 -2.10 -2.33
CA ALA A 54 3.55 -0.70 -2.73
C ALA A 54 3.01 -0.51 -4.14
N LEU A 55 3.11 -1.53 -5.00
CA LEU A 55 2.60 -1.46 -6.37
C LEU A 55 1.23 -2.13 -6.54
N TRP A 56 0.95 -3.21 -5.82
CA TRP A 56 -0.16 -4.12 -6.16
C TRP A 56 -1.15 -4.41 -5.03
N SER A 57 -0.86 -4.03 -3.78
CA SER A 57 -1.82 -4.25 -2.70
C SER A 57 -3.07 -3.36 -2.85
N ASP A 58 -4.18 -3.78 -2.23
CA ASP A 58 -5.41 -2.99 -2.15
C ASP A 58 -5.94 -2.87 -0.71
N PRO A 59 -6.60 -1.75 -0.35
CA PRO A 59 -7.44 -1.74 0.83
C PRO A 59 -8.62 -2.72 0.64
N SER A 60 -9.14 -3.28 1.73
CA SER A 60 -10.37 -4.06 1.67
C SER A 60 -11.53 -3.17 1.20
N ASP A 61 -12.37 -3.68 0.29
CA ASP A 61 -13.19 -2.85 -0.60
C ASP A 61 -14.37 -2.13 0.08
N SER A 62 -14.60 -2.36 1.37
CA SER A 62 -15.83 -2.00 2.06
C SER A 62 -15.60 -1.67 3.52
N ASP A 63 -15.87 -0.42 3.91
CA ASP A 63 -16.07 -0.04 5.31
C ASP A 63 -17.28 -0.78 5.94
N ALA A 64 -18.11 -1.47 5.15
CA ALA A 64 -19.20 -2.33 5.65
C ALA A 64 -18.76 -3.79 5.88
N GLU A 65 -17.70 -4.24 5.20
CA GLU A 65 -16.98 -5.49 5.45
C GLU A 65 -15.61 -5.13 6.05
N MET A 66 -15.60 -4.43 7.20
CA MET A 66 -14.37 -4.06 7.92
C MET A 66 -13.59 -5.30 8.37
N GLN A 67 -12.95 -5.99 7.43
CA GLN A 67 -12.03 -7.06 7.71
C GLN A 67 -10.79 -6.40 8.33
N ARG A 68 -10.66 -6.60 9.64
CA ARG A 68 -9.51 -6.10 10.41
C ARG A 68 -8.29 -6.92 10.07
N GLY A 69 -7.16 -6.23 9.91
CA GLY A 69 -5.87 -6.85 9.65
C GLY A 69 -5.57 -7.02 8.17
N VAL A 70 -4.90 -8.12 7.85
CA VAL A 70 -4.29 -8.40 6.55
C VAL A 70 -4.86 -9.70 6.00
N HIS A 71 -5.30 -9.70 4.74
CA HIS A 71 -6.02 -10.82 4.12
C HIS A 71 -5.38 -11.20 2.77
N PRO A 72 -5.61 -12.45 2.30
CA PRO A 72 -5.24 -12.85 0.94
C PRO A 72 -5.91 -11.96 -0.11
N ASN A 73 -5.17 -11.57 -1.14
CA ASN A 73 -5.70 -10.81 -2.28
C ASN A 73 -5.83 -11.72 -3.51
N PRO A 74 -6.94 -11.65 -4.26
CA PRO A 74 -7.07 -12.34 -5.55
C PRO A 74 -5.96 -12.03 -6.57
N ARG A 75 -5.20 -10.94 -6.38
CA ARG A 75 -4.03 -10.59 -7.21
C ARG A 75 -2.82 -11.51 -7.03
N GLY A 76 -2.78 -12.33 -5.97
CA GLY A 76 -1.77 -13.36 -5.78
C GLY A 76 -0.89 -13.20 -4.54
N ASP A 77 0.07 -14.12 -4.40
CA ASP A 77 0.92 -14.23 -3.22
C ASP A 77 1.79 -12.98 -3.00
N GLY A 78 1.97 -12.59 -1.74
CA GLY A 78 2.77 -11.43 -1.36
C GLY A 78 2.08 -10.07 -1.61
N ILE A 79 0.87 -10.10 -2.17
CA ILE A 79 0.01 -8.93 -2.36
C ILE A 79 -1.16 -9.07 -1.39
N PRO A 80 -1.17 -8.39 -0.24
CA PRO A 80 -2.30 -8.48 0.68
C PRO A 80 -3.43 -7.52 0.33
N LEU A 81 -4.61 -7.82 0.87
CA LEU A 81 -5.63 -6.83 1.22
C LEU A 81 -5.37 -6.33 2.64
N TRP A 82 -5.67 -5.07 2.95
CA TRP A 82 -5.55 -4.55 4.32
C TRP A 82 -6.76 -3.74 4.78
N GLY A 83 -7.06 -3.82 6.07
CA GLY A 83 -8.17 -3.11 6.69
C GLY A 83 -7.85 -1.71 7.22
N LEU A 84 -8.89 -1.03 7.71
CA LEU A 84 -8.83 0.27 8.37
C LEU A 84 -7.80 0.31 9.51
N ASP A 85 -7.72 -0.73 10.34
CA ASP A 85 -6.82 -0.78 11.48
C ASP A 85 -5.35 -0.74 11.07
N VAL A 86 -4.99 -1.41 9.98
CA VAL A 86 -3.63 -1.35 9.40
C VAL A 86 -3.32 0.06 8.90
N THR A 87 -4.30 0.75 8.31
CA THR A 87 -4.14 2.15 7.86
C THR A 87 -3.93 3.10 9.03
N LEU A 88 -4.74 2.99 10.09
CA LEU A 88 -4.63 3.85 11.26
C LEU A 88 -3.29 3.66 11.99
N ASP A 89 -2.88 2.41 12.21
CA ASP A 89 -1.59 2.11 12.84
C ASP A 89 -0.41 2.63 12.01
N TRP A 90 -0.43 2.38 10.69
CA TRP A 90 0.63 2.81 9.80
C TRP A 90 0.75 4.34 9.74
N CYS A 91 -0.37 5.05 9.62
CA CYS A 91 -0.40 6.52 9.62
C CYS A 91 0.16 7.09 10.93
N ALA A 92 -0.22 6.52 12.08
CA ALA A 92 0.28 6.93 13.39
C ALA A 92 1.79 6.71 13.53
N ARG A 93 2.30 5.55 13.11
CA ARG A 93 3.73 5.22 13.19
C ARG A 93 4.59 6.01 12.19
N SER A 94 4.03 6.35 11.03
CA SER A 94 4.75 7.05 9.95
C SER A 94 4.59 8.57 9.98
N ASN A 95 3.80 9.11 10.91
CA ASN A 95 3.44 10.54 10.97
C ASN A 95 2.87 11.05 9.63
N VAL A 96 1.99 10.24 9.02
CA VAL A 96 1.29 10.55 7.76
C VAL A 96 -0.19 10.72 8.04
N ASP A 97 -0.79 11.76 7.48
CA ASP A 97 -2.20 12.08 7.66
C ASP A 97 -3.11 11.38 6.64
N LEU A 98 -2.61 11.14 5.43
CA LEU A 98 -3.38 10.66 4.30
C LEU A 98 -2.54 9.73 3.40
N ILE A 99 -3.13 8.61 2.99
CA ILE A 99 -2.60 7.77 1.92
C ILE A 99 -3.41 8.04 0.65
N ILE A 100 -2.72 8.39 -0.43
CA ILE A 100 -3.30 8.61 -1.75
C ILE A 100 -2.79 7.51 -2.68
N ARG A 101 -3.72 6.78 -3.31
CA ARG A 101 -3.44 5.64 -4.18
C ARG A 101 -4.32 5.60 -5.42
N SER A 102 -4.04 4.68 -6.34
CA SER A 102 -4.84 4.46 -7.56
C SER A 102 -5.25 3.00 -7.72
N HIS A 103 -4.76 2.28 -8.73
CA HIS A 103 -4.83 0.81 -8.94
C HIS A 103 -6.20 0.10 -8.99
N GLN A 104 -7.19 0.53 -8.20
CA GLN A 104 -8.57 0.05 -8.25
C GLN A 104 -9.39 1.04 -9.06
N TRP A 105 -10.17 0.52 -10.00
CA TRP A 105 -11.14 1.33 -10.70
C TRP A 105 -12.23 1.78 -9.74
N VAL A 106 -12.47 3.09 -9.71
CA VAL A 106 -13.53 3.72 -8.93
C VAL A 106 -14.46 4.48 -9.87
N ARG A 107 -15.77 4.27 -9.72
CA ARG A 107 -16.77 4.78 -10.68
C ARG A 107 -16.76 6.29 -10.77
N GLU A 108 -16.66 6.97 -9.63
CA GLU A 108 -16.66 8.43 -9.51
C GLU A 108 -15.27 9.04 -9.71
N GLY A 109 -14.25 8.23 -10.03
CA GLY A 109 -12.87 8.68 -10.17
C GLY A 109 -12.15 8.95 -8.85
N VAL A 110 -12.86 9.03 -7.72
CA VAL A 110 -12.27 9.14 -6.38
C VAL A 110 -13.13 8.38 -5.36
N LYS A 111 -12.50 7.65 -4.44
CA LYS A 111 -13.15 6.98 -3.29
C LYS A 111 -12.37 7.24 -2.00
N TYR A 112 -13.03 7.83 -1.01
CA TYR A 112 -12.52 7.95 0.35
C TYR A 112 -12.83 6.66 1.12
N MET A 113 -11.86 6.15 1.85
CA MET A 113 -11.96 4.91 2.61
C MET A 113 -11.29 5.09 3.97
N HIS A 114 -11.47 4.11 4.86
CA HIS A 114 -10.71 4.01 6.10
C HIS A 114 -10.80 5.29 6.94
N SER A 115 -12.04 5.74 7.19
CA SER A 115 -12.33 6.96 7.97
C SER A 115 -11.64 8.21 7.44
N GLY A 116 -11.49 8.31 6.10
CA GLY A 116 -10.90 9.46 5.42
C GLY A 116 -9.37 9.50 5.46
N ARG A 117 -8.71 8.43 5.92
CA ARG A 117 -7.24 8.32 5.94
C ARG A 117 -6.66 7.69 4.67
N LEU A 118 -7.52 7.22 3.76
CA LEU A 118 -7.13 6.64 2.49
C LEU A 118 -8.02 7.15 1.34
N VAL A 119 -7.40 7.47 0.21
CA VAL A 119 -8.07 7.88 -1.03
C VAL A 119 -7.58 7.01 -2.18
N THR A 120 -8.53 6.54 -2.98
CA THR A 120 -8.28 5.89 -4.29
C THR A 120 -8.72 6.82 -5.42
N GLU A 121 -7.85 7.09 -6.40
CA GLU A 121 -8.10 7.92 -7.60
C GLU A 121 -7.67 7.26 -8.92
#